data_AF-A0A1X7AKH3-F1
#
_entry.id   AF-A0A1X7AKH3-F1
#
_cell.length_a   1.000
_cell.length_b   1.000
_cell.length_c   1.000
_cell.angle_alpha   90.00
_cell.angle_beta   90.00
_cell.angle_gamma   90.00
#
_symmetry.space_group_name_H-M   'P 1'
#
loop_
_entity.id
_entity.type
_entity.pdbx_description
1 polymer ?
#
loop_
_entity_poly.entity_id
_entity_poly.type
_entity_poly.pdbx_seq_one_letter_code
_entity_poly.pdbx_strand_id
1 'polypeptide(L)'
;MRIFQRALLLLIVSIAPCYSCANGKPQTPGPHIYRVFTDGIYDLTHYGHVRSIKKAREKARQVLKVPDSQVHLTVGLSGSEEERQGYKRAPILTREEIKNLLEWVYGVDEVIFSPLITTTEVMEAQRYDLVLAGEDYAPPVNHLLRSAHQNNRGMQYYPGPILAGKFATFPREPNISTTDIIRRTVRRAAEKIETELQKSGNADFCVERFLQLLDDHIPAPAPKG
;
A
#
# COMPACT_ATOMS: atom_id res chain seq x y z
N MET A 1 33.99 71.63 22.01
CA MET A 1 35.34 71.09 22.30
C MET A 1 35.17 69.61 22.64
N ARG A 2 35.69 68.71 21.77
CA ARG A 2 35.89 67.25 21.96
C ARG A 2 34.59 66.41 21.97
N ILE A 3 34.24 65.65 20.91
CA ILE A 3 34.91 64.52 20.24
C ILE A 3 35.15 63.36 21.21
N PHE A 4 34.75 62.15 20.78
CA PHE A 4 34.84 60.82 21.39
C PHE A 4 33.60 60.27 22.12
N GLN A 5 32.54 59.95 21.37
CA GLN A 5 31.68 58.79 21.65
C GLN A 5 31.01 58.28 20.36
N ARG A 6 31.79 57.70 19.44
CA ARG A 6 31.28 56.84 18.34
C ARG A 6 32.39 55.89 17.90
N ALA A 7 32.39 54.66 18.44
CA ALA A 7 32.91 53.46 17.80
C ALA A 7 32.60 52.25 18.67
N LEU A 8 32.24 51.14 18.04
CA LEU A 8 32.20 49.79 18.59
C LEU A 8 30.91 49.35 19.32
N LEU A 9 29.80 49.31 18.58
CA LEU A 9 28.69 48.41 18.86
C LEU A 9 28.31 47.68 17.56
N LEU A 10 29.14 46.73 17.14
CA LEU A 10 28.88 45.70 16.11
C LEU A 10 30.07 44.72 16.16
N LEU A 11 29.78 43.42 16.18
CA LEU A 11 30.65 42.27 16.47
C LEU A 11 30.96 41.98 17.95
N ILE A 12 29.97 41.45 18.66
CA ILE A 12 30.22 40.29 19.53
C ILE A 12 29.27 39.19 19.05
N VAL A 13 29.72 38.49 18.02
CA VAL A 13 29.22 37.17 17.67
C VAL A 13 29.45 36.30 18.90
N SER A 14 28.34 35.72 19.37
CA SER A 14 28.24 34.76 20.46
C SER A 14 29.34 33.69 20.38
N ILE A 15 30.38 33.85 21.20
CA ILE A 15 31.27 32.75 21.56
C ILE A 15 30.60 32.04 22.74
N ALA A 16 29.52 31.31 22.45
CA ALA A 16 29.05 30.30 23.37
C ALA A 16 30.15 29.23 23.46
N PRO A 17 30.66 28.91 24.66
CA PRO A 17 31.62 27.82 24.81
C PRO A 17 30.95 26.53 24.35
N CYS A 18 31.57 25.86 23.38
CA CYS A 18 31.23 24.51 22.95
C CYS A 18 31.39 23.54 24.15
N TYR A 19 30.33 23.41 24.95
CA TYR A 19 30.22 22.38 25.97
C TYR A 19 29.80 21.07 25.29
N SER A 20 30.77 20.37 24.67
CA SER A 20 30.79 18.90 24.61
C SER A 20 32.04 18.42 23.85
N CYS A 21 33.21 18.65 24.44
CA CYS A 21 34.42 17.90 24.13
C CYS A 21 34.96 17.26 25.42
N ALA A 22 34.21 16.34 26.00
CA ALA A 22 34.71 15.42 27.03
C ALA A 22 33.89 14.13 26.95
N ASN A 23 34.56 13.01 26.65
CA ASN A 23 34.05 11.64 26.43
C ASN A 23 33.70 11.28 24.98
N GLY A 24 34.72 11.28 24.11
CA GLY A 24 34.67 10.63 22.80
C GLY A 24 34.64 9.10 22.90
N LYS A 25 33.49 8.54 23.30
CA LYS A 25 33.13 7.19 22.83
C LYS A 25 32.61 7.35 21.39
N PRO A 26 33.11 6.60 20.40
CA PRO A 26 32.47 6.58 19.09
C PRO A 26 31.00 6.21 19.31
N GLN A 27 30.08 7.08 18.90
CA GLN A 27 28.68 6.70 18.87
C GLN A 27 28.58 5.59 17.84
N THR A 28 28.38 4.35 18.31
CA THR A 28 28.07 3.23 17.42
C THR A 28 26.85 3.66 16.61
N PRO A 29 26.88 3.56 15.27
CA PRO A 29 25.69 3.82 14.46
C PRO A 29 24.52 3.03 15.06
N GLY A 30 23.35 3.67 15.16
CA GLY A 30 22.15 2.99 15.61
C GLY A 30 21.86 1.73 14.78
N PRO A 31 21.00 0.82 15.27
CA PRO A 31 20.67 -0.40 14.55
C PRO A 31 20.18 -0.10 13.13
N HIS A 32 20.62 -0.89 12.14
CA HIS A 32 20.20 -0.76 10.75
C HIS A 32 18.68 -0.86 10.63
N ILE A 33 18.06 0.08 9.91
CA ILE A 33 16.61 0.08 9.63
C ILE A 33 16.39 -0.46 8.21
N TYR A 34 15.61 -1.53 8.10
CA TYR A 34 15.28 -2.17 6.83
C TYR A 34 14.10 -1.47 6.16
N ARG A 35 14.26 -1.10 4.90
CA ARG A 35 13.23 -0.45 4.07
C ARG A 35 12.38 -1.52 3.40
N VAL A 36 11.17 -1.71 3.90
CA VAL A 36 10.24 -2.74 3.46
C VAL A 36 9.12 -2.08 2.68
N PHE A 37 8.75 -2.67 1.55
CA PHE A 37 7.71 -2.14 0.69
C PHE A 37 6.58 -3.15 0.46
N THR A 38 5.35 -2.66 0.49
CA THR A 38 4.17 -3.41 0.05
C THR A 38 3.21 -2.44 -0.63
N ASP A 39 2.48 -2.88 -1.64
CA ASP A 39 1.61 -1.99 -2.40
C ASP A 39 0.27 -2.62 -2.78
N GLY A 40 -0.63 -1.76 -3.23
CA GLY A 40 -1.94 -2.16 -3.66
C GLY A 40 -2.80 -0.98 -4.09
N ILE A 41 -4.00 -1.32 -4.57
CA ILE A 41 -5.01 -0.32 -4.96
C ILE A 41 -5.68 0.29 -3.73
N TYR A 42 -5.95 -0.55 -2.72
CA TYR A 42 -6.54 -0.22 -1.42
C TYR A 42 -7.91 0.50 -1.45
N ASP A 43 -8.63 0.43 -2.57
CA ASP A 43 -9.96 1.03 -2.73
C ASP A 43 -11.00 0.52 -1.71
N LEU A 44 -11.87 1.42 -1.23
CA LEU A 44 -12.72 1.25 -0.05
C LEU A 44 -11.96 0.59 1.11
N THR A 45 -10.94 1.27 1.65
CA THR A 45 -10.08 0.74 2.72
C THR A 45 -10.88 0.04 3.82
N HIS A 46 -10.68 -1.27 3.94
CA HIS A 46 -11.45 -2.16 4.80
C HIS A 46 -10.53 -3.06 5.64
N TYR A 47 -11.09 -3.81 6.60
CA TYR A 47 -10.30 -4.61 7.54
C TYR A 47 -9.37 -5.61 6.84
N GLY A 48 -9.75 -6.14 5.67
CA GLY A 48 -8.87 -6.97 4.85
C GLY A 48 -7.55 -6.30 4.45
N HIS A 49 -7.57 -5.01 4.10
CA HIS A 49 -6.35 -4.24 3.81
C HIS A 49 -5.52 -4.02 5.06
N VAL A 50 -6.16 -3.63 6.17
CA VAL A 50 -5.49 -3.43 7.48
C VAL A 50 -4.79 -4.72 7.95
N ARG A 51 -5.47 -5.86 7.86
CA ARG A 51 -4.91 -7.18 8.17
C ARG A 51 -3.75 -7.54 7.22
N SER A 52 -3.88 -7.23 5.94
CA SER A 52 -2.83 -7.50 4.95
C SER A 52 -1.55 -6.70 5.24
N ILE A 53 -1.68 -5.42 5.58
CA ILE A 53 -0.55 -4.55 5.95
C ILE A 53 0.12 -5.05 7.24
N LYS A 54 -0.68 -5.43 8.25
CA LYS A 54 -0.16 -6.06 9.47
C LYS A 54 0.64 -7.33 9.17
N LYS A 55 0.09 -8.22 8.32
CA LYS A 55 0.77 -9.44 7.87
C LYS A 55 2.06 -9.13 7.11
N ALA A 56 2.09 -8.07 6.30
CA ALA A 56 3.32 -7.64 5.62
C ALA A 56 4.41 -7.28 6.64
N ARG A 57 4.10 -6.44 7.63
CA ARG A 57 5.07 -6.09 8.70
C ARG A 57 5.56 -7.32 9.48
N GLU A 58 4.64 -8.22 9.84
CA GLU A 58 4.97 -9.49 10.50
C GLU A 58 5.88 -10.37 9.64
N LYS A 59 5.55 -10.53 8.36
CA LYS A 59 6.33 -11.31 7.41
C LYS A 59 7.72 -10.72 7.21
N ALA A 60 7.84 -9.39 7.17
CA ALA A 60 9.12 -8.70 7.07
C ALA A 60 10.05 -9.07 8.22
N ARG A 61 9.55 -8.98 9.46
CA ARG A 61 10.31 -9.36 10.67
C ARG A 61 10.76 -10.82 10.62
N GLN A 62 9.90 -11.72 10.13
CA GLN A 62 10.24 -13.13 9.99
C GLN A 62 11.32 -13.39 8.93
N VAL A 63 11.19 -12.79 7.75
CA VAL A 63 12.12 -12.96 6.63
C VAL A 63 13.48 -12.36 6.95
N LEU A 64 13.49 -11.13 7.49
CA LEU A 64 14.71 -10.40 7.82
C LEU A 64 15.31 -10.84 9.17
N LYS A 65 14.54 -11.55 10.01
CA LYS A 65 14.92 -11.99 11.35
C LYS A 65 15.33 -10.83 12.27
N VAL A 66 14.50 -9.78 12.28
CA VAL A 66 14.74 -8.55 13.04
C VAL A 66 13.54 -8.18 13.93
N PRO A 67 13.76 -7.45 15.03
CA PRO A 67 12.68 -6.84 15.80
C PRO A 67 11.91 -5.80 14.98
N ASP A 68 10.71 -5.47 15.46
CA ASP A 68 9.83 -4.49 14.81
C ASP A 68 10.42 -3.09 14.71
N SER A 69 11.24 -2.70 15.69
CA SER A 69 11.94 -1.41 15.72
C SER A 69 12.97 -1.22 14.60
N GLN A 70 13.27 -2.26 13.82
CA GLN A 70 14.18 -2.22 12.67
C GLN A 70 13.45 -2.32 11.33
N VAL A 71 12.12 -2.28 11.31
CA VAL A 71 11.32 -2.31 10.08
C VAL A 71 10.74 -0.92 9.85
N HIS A 72 11.00 -0.37 8.66
CA HIS A 72 10.29 0.78 8.12
C HIS A 72 9.43 0.31 6.94
N LEU A 73 8.12 0.24 7.14
CA LEU A 73 7.15 -0.23 6.16
C LEU A 73 6.54 0.94 5.38
N THR A 74 6.97 1.06 4.12
CA THR A 74 6.36 1.94 3.12
C THR A 74 5.21 1.21 2.43
N VAL A 75 4.03 1.82 2.41
CA VAL A 75 2.85 1.32 1.69
C VAL A 75 2.62 2.12 0.41
N GLY A 76 2.68 1.44 -0.74
CA GLY A 76 2.49 2.03 -2.06
C GLY A 76 1.04 2.00 -2.54
N LEU A 77 0.53 3.14 -2.97
CA LEU A 77 -0.70 3.27 -3.75
C LEU A 77 -0.37 3.06 -5.22
N SER A 78 -0.55 1.83 -5.67
CA SER A 78 -0.11 1.35 -6.97
C SER A 78 -0.89 1.98 -8.13
N GLY A 79 -0.14 2.38 -9.16
CA GLY A 79 -0.63 2.85 -10.46
C GLY A 79 -1.00 4.33 -10.50
N SER A 80 -0.95 4.90 -11.70
CA SER A 80 -1.51 6.23 -12.00
C SER A 80 -3.04 6.23 -11.95
N GLU A 81 -3.66 7.39 -12.00
CA GLU A 81 -5.12 7.49 -12.06
C GLU A 81 -5.69 6.79 -13.30
N GLU A 82 -5.05 7.00 -14.45
CA GLU A 82 -5.42 6.40 -15.74
C GLU A 82 -5.25 4.88 -15.73
N GLU A 83 -4.13 4.39 -15.20
CA GLU A 83 -3.88 2.95 -15.07
C GLU A 83 -4.91 2.28 -14.16
N ARG A 84 -5.30 2.94 -13.08
CA ARG A 84 -6.27 2.42 -12.10
C ARG A 84 -7.69 2.35 -12.65
N GLN A 85 -8.08 3.29 -13.50
CA GLN A 85 -9.39 3.25 -14.16
C GLN A 85 -9.54 2.02 -15.08
N GLY A 86 -8.46 1.62 -15.75
CA GLY A 86 -8.42 0.41 -16.58
C GLY A 86 -8.10 -0.89 -15.82
N TYR A 87 -7.63 -0.80 -14.57
CA TYR A 87 -7.15 -1.95 -13.82
C TYR A 87 -8.26 -2.66 -13.02
N LYS A 88 -8.77 -3.78 -13.54
CA LYS A 88 -9.86 -4.60 -12.99
C LYS A 88 -11.22 -3.88 -12.91
N ARG A 89 -11.26 -2.70 -12.30
CA ARG A 89 -12.39 -1.77 -12.22
C ARG A 89 -11.89 -0.41 -11.73
N ALA A 90 -12.59 0.66 -12.11
CA ALA A 90 -12.34 1.98 -11.56
C ALA A 90 -12.51 1.98 -10.01
N PRO A 91 -11.55 2.56 -9.26
CA PRO A 91 -11.70 2.80 -7.84
C PRO A 91 -12.91 3.69 -7.53
N ILE A 92 -13.52 3.50 -6.36
CA ILE A 92 -14.60 4.37 -5.87
C ILE A 92 -14.01 5.58 -5.16
N LEU A 93 -12.96 5.38 -4.36
CA LEU A 93 -12.25 6.46 -3.68
C LEU A 93 -11.11 7.00 -4.53
N THR A 94 -10.87 8.30 -4.41
CA THR A 94 -9.71 8.98 -5.00
C THR A 94 -8.40 8.50 -4.36
N ARG A 95 -7.27 8.67 -5.05
CA ARG A 95 -5.96 8.25 -4.53
C ARG A 95 -5.60 8.99 -3.25
N GLU A 96 -6.00 10.25 -3.13
CA GLU A 96 -5.80 11.11 -1.97
C GLU A 96 -6.64 10.63 -0.77
N GLU A 97 -7.91 10.29 -0.98
CA GLU A 97 -8.75 9.71 0.08
C GLU A 97 -8.17 8.41 0.61
N ILE A 98 -7.73 7.52 -0.28
CA ILE A 98 -7.13 6.24 0.11
C ILE A 98 -5.81 6.49 0.85
N LYS A 99 -4.95 7.41 0.37
CA LYS A 99 -3.71 7.80 1.05
C LYS A 99 -3.97 8.23 2.48
N ASN A 100 -4.89 9.17 2.66
CA ASN A 100 -5.23 9.69 3.97
C ASN A 100 -5.70 8.56 4.90
N LEU A 101 -6.52 7.63 4.41
CA LEU A 101 -6.97 6.47 5.19
C LEU A 101 -5.81 5.54 5.60
N LEU A 102 -4.87 5.28 4.70
CA LEU A 102 -3.74 4.38 4.96
C LEU A 102 -2.72 4.96 5.95
N GLU A 103 -2.57 6.29 5.99
CA GLU A 103 -1.67 6.95 6.96
C GLU A 103 -2.13 6.76 8.41
N TRP A 104 -3.42 6.48 8.64
CA TRP A 104 -3.95 6.13 9.98
C TRP A 104 -3.85 4.65 10.32
N VAL A 105 -3.41 3.79 9.38
CA VAL A 105 -3.32 2.36 9.62
C VAL A 105 -2.12 2.06 10.51
N TYR A 106 -2.39 1.45 11.66
CA TYR A 106 -1.32 1.03 12.58
C TYR A 106 -0.30 0.12 11.90
N GLY A 107 0.98 0.46 12.07
CA GLY A 107 2.11 -0.29 11.52
C GLY A 107 2.53 0.15 10.11
N VAL A 108 1.89 1.17 9.54
CA VAL A 108 2.40 1.89 8.36
C VAL A 108 3.32 3.01 8.83
N ASP A 109 4.53 3.08 8.28
CA ASP A 109 5.49 4.15 8.59
C ASP A 109 5.45 5.27 7.54
N GLU A 110 5.11 4.93 6.29
CA GLU A 110 5.04 5.88 5.18
C GLU A 110 4.00 5.40 4.15
N VAL A 111 3.26 6.32 3.53
CA VAL A 111 2.39 6.04 2.38
C VAL A 111 2.82 6.87 1.19
N ILE A 112 3.08 6.21 0.06
CA ILE A 112 3.51 6.87 -1.19
C ILE A 112 2.60 6.52 -2.35
N PHE A 113 2.63 7.35 -3.40
CA PHE A 113 2.16 6.94 -4.71
C PHE A 113 3.24 6.14 -5.41
N SER A 114 2.93 4.92 -5.85
CA SER A 114 3.88 4.00 -6.45
C SER A 114 3.49 3.63 -7.88
N PRO A 115 4.46 3.29 -8.75
CA PRO A 115 4.15 2.77 -10.08
C PRO A 115 3.42 1.42 -9.98
N LEU A 116 2.71 1.04 -11.05
CA LEU A 116 2.02 -0.26 -11.13
C LEU A 116 3.01 -1.45 -11.19
N ILE A 117 4.21 -1.23 -11.71
CA ILE A 117 5.25 -2.24 -11.87
C ILE A 117 6.46 -1.84 -11.03
N THR A 118 6.90 -2.73 -10.14
CA THR A 118 8.11 -2.55 -9.33
C THR A 118 9.32 -3.12 -10.08
N THR A 119 10.04 -2.25 -10.78
CA THR A 119 11.24 -2.59 -11.53
C THR A 119 12.51 -2.52 -10.66
N THR A 120 13.65 -2.94 -11.20
CA THR A 120 14.95 -2.82 -10.53
C THR A 120 15.29 -1.35 -10.25
N GLU A 121 14.98 -0.44 -11.17
CA GLU A 121 15.23 0.99 -11.01
C GLU A 121 14.42 1.58 -9.86
N VAL A 122 13.16 1.15 -9.70
CA VAL A 122 12.31 1.53 -8.56
C VAL A 122 12.92 1.04 -7.25
N MET A 123 13.36 -0.23 -7.22
CA MET A 123 14.02 -0.83 -6.06
C MET A 123 15.28 -0.07 -5.64
N GLU A 124 16.12 0.31 -6.61
CA GLU A 124 17.38 1.03 -6.38
C GLU A 124 17.13 2.47 -5.93
N ALA A 125 16.21 3.18 -6.59
CA ALA A 125 15.86 4.56 -6.26
C ALA A 125 15.32 4.68 -4.82
N GLN A 126 14.47 3.74 -4.40
CA GLN A 126 13.87 3.72 -3.06
C GLN A 126 14.68 2.93 -2.03
N ARG A 127 15.74 2.24 -2.48
CA ARG A 127 16.61 1.37 -1.68
C ARG A 127 15.85 0.33 -0.87
N TYR A 128 14.88 -0.33 -1.50
CA TYR A 128 14.10 -1.37 -0.81
C TYR A 128 14.96 -2.60 -0.51
N ASP A 129 14.89 -3.05 0.74
CA ASP A 129 15.55 -4.26 1.21
C ASP A 129 14.68 -5.50 1.00
N LEU A 130 13.36 -5.32 1.07
CA LEU A 130 12.38 -6.38 0.91
C LEU A 130 11.07 -5.83 0.33
N VAL A 131 10.51 -6.52 -0.67
CA VAL A 131 9.16 -6.26 -1.20
C VAL A 131 8.23 -7.42 -0.85
N LEU A 132 7.04 -7.08 -0.40
CA LEU A 132 6.02 -8.00 0.04
C LEU A 132 4.72 -7.81 -0.73
N ALA A 133 4.15 -8.89 -1.25
CA ALA A 133 2.84 -8.89 -1.90
C ALA A 133 1.96 -10.05 -1.42
N GLY A 134 0.67 -9.99 -1.76
CA GLY A 134 -0.24 -11.10 -1.51
C GLY A 134 0.17 -12.37 -2.28
N GLU A 135 -0.20 -13.54 -1.75
CA GLU A 135 0.14 -14.85 -2.35
C GLU A 135 -0.34 -15.06 -3.80
N ASP A 136 -1.35 -14.30 -4.25
CA ASP A 136 -1.80 -14.29 -5.65
C ASP A 136 -0.70 -13.81 -6.64
N TYR A 137 0.40 -13.25 -6.12
CA TYR A 137 1.59 -12.80 -6.86
C TYR A 137 2.80 -13.70 -6.62
N ALA A 138 2.64 -14.88 -6.00
CA ALA A 138 3.74 -15.82 -5.84
C ALA A 138 4.34 -16.17 -7.21
N PRO A 139 5.67 -16.11 -7.36
CA PRO A 139 6.31 -16.54 -8.61
C PRO A 139 6.09 -18.04 -8.81
N PRO A 140 6.00 -18.52 -10.07
CA PRO A 140 5.92 -19.94 -10.35
C PRO A 140 7.17 -20.67 -9.81
N VAL A 141 6.97 -21.87 -9.27
CA VAL A 141 7.99 -22.68 -8.57
C VAL A 141 9.23 -22.96 -9.43
N ASN A 142 9.08 -22.90 -10.75
CA ASN A 142 10.18 -22.92 -11.71
C ASN A 142 10.09 -21.67 -12.61
N HIS A 143 11.04 -20.75 -12.49
CA HIS A 143 11.15 -19.58 -13.37
C HIS A 143 11.28 -19.94 -14.87
N LEU A 144 11.56 -21.21 -15.19
CA LEU A 144 11.68 -21.77 -16.53
C LEU A 144 10.41 -22.47 -17.05
N LEU A 145 9.43 -22.80 -16.20
CA LEU A 145 8.17 -23.39 -16.65
C LEU A 145 7.17 -22.29 -16.99
N ARG A 146 7.41 -21.65 -18.15
CA ARG A 146 6.43 -20.80 -18.85
C ARG A 146 5.31 -21.67 -19.45
N SER A 147 4.54 -22.39 -18.63
CA SER A 147 3.27 -22.93 -19.13
C SER A 147 2.25 -21.79 -19.12
N ALA A 148 1.55 -21.60 -20.24
CA ALA A 148 0.58 -20.52 -20.47
C ALA A 148 -0.63 -20.53 -19.49
N HIS A 149 -0.66 -21.45 -18.53
CA HIS A 149 -1.77 -21.67 -17.59
C HIS A 149 -1.47 -21.19 -16.17
N GLN A 150 -0.22 -20.84 -15.84
CA GLN A 150 0.09 -20.25 -14.54
C GLN A 150 0.20 -18.72 -14.68
N ASN A 151 -0.75 -18.02 -14.06
CA ASN A 151 -0.79 -16.56 -13.97
C ASN A 151 0.53 -16.02 -13.42
N ASN A 152 1.45 -15.56 -14.28
CA ASN A 152 2.75 -15.02 -13.87
C ASN A 152 2.66 -13.57 -13.36
N ARG A 153 1.67 -13.31 -12.50
CA ARG A 153 1.42 -11.98 -11.94
C ARG A 153 2.61 -11.48 -11.12
N GLY A 154 3.31 -12.38 -10.43
CA GLY A 154 4.55 -12.05 -9.74
C GLY A 154 5.56 -11.37 -10.66
N MET A 155 5.97 -12.02 -11.75
CA MET A 155 6.93 -11.41 -12.68
C MET A 155 6.36 -10.23 -13.47
N GLN A 156 5.04 -10.19 -13.69
CA GLN A 156 4.41 -9.08 -14.40
C GLN A 156 4.50 -7.76 -13.60
N TYR A 157 4.25 -7.81 -12.29
CA TYR A 157 4.17 -6.60 -11.46
C TYR A 157 5.39 -6.38 -10.57
N TYR A 158 6.15 -7.43 -10.25
CA TYR A 158 7.30 -7.36 -9.34
C TYR A 158 8.59 -7.97 -9.94
N PRO A 159 8.95 -7.70 -11.21
CA PRO A 159 10.14 -8.29 -11.81
C PRO A 159 11.43 -7.92 -11.06
N GLY A 160 11.56 -6.65 -10.63
CA GLY A 160 12.75 -6.16 -9.92
C GLY A 160 13.07 -6.93 -8.63
N PRO A 161 12.18 -6.93 -7.63
CA PRO A 161 12.45 -7.62 -6.37
C PRO A 161 12.55 -9.14 -6.52
N ILE A 162 11.83 -9.76 -7.47
CA ILE A 162 11.94 -11.20 -7.70
C ILE A 162 13.33 -11.54 -8.25
N LEU A 163 13.80 -10.85 -9.29
CA LEU A 163 15.13 -11.08 -9.87
C LEU A 163 16.26 -10.77 -8.89
N ALA A 164 16.04 -9.80 -7.99
CA ALA A 164 17.00 -9.45 -6.94
C ALA A 164 16.98 -10.40 -5.72
N GLY A 165 16.08 -11.40 -5.67
CA GLY A 165 15.92 -12.27 -4.50
C GLY A 165 15.38 -11.56 -3.25
N LYS A 166 14.72 -10.41 -3.43
CA LYS A 166 14.19 -9.53 -2.37
C LYS A 166 12.66 -9.51 -2.34
N PHE A 167 12.02 -10.59 -2.78
CA PHE A 167 10.55 -10.70 -2.83
C PHE A 167 10.05 -11.81 -1.91
N ALA A 168 8.99 -11.53 -1.15
CA ALA A 168 8.28 -12.54 -0.37
C ALA A 168 6.77 -12.30 -0.43
N THR A 169 6.00 -13.34 -0.09
CA THR A 169 4.53 -13.26 -0.10
C THR A 169 3.92 -13.51 1.28
N PHE A 170 2.67 -13.07 1.43
CA PHE A 170 1.84 -13.32 2.61
C PHE A 170 0.40 -13.68 2.21
N PRO A 171 -0.33 -14.45 3.03
CA PRO A 171 -1.66 -14.92 2.69
C PRO A 171 -2.69 -13.78 2.72
N ARG A 172 -3.69 -13.84 1.83
CA ARG A 172 -4.78 -12.87 1.84
C ARG A 172 -5.66 -13.04 3.08
N GLU A 173 -6.41 -12.00 3.40
CA GLU A 173 -7.48 -12.10 4.38
C GLU A 173 -8.73 -12.69 3.70
N PRO A 174 -9.31 -13.79 4.22
CA PRO A 174 -10.47 -14.42 3.60
C PRO A 174 -11.76 -13.60 3.83
N ASN A 175 -12.76 -13.86 2.99
CA ASN A 175 -14.16 -13.40 3.15
C ASN A 175 -14.40 -11.87 3.11
N ILE A 176 -13.42 -11.09 2.64
CA ILE A 176 -13.57 -9.65 2.40
C ILE A 176 -12.77 -9.22 1.18
N SER A 177 -13.38 -8.36 0.36
CA SER A 177 -12.70 -7.66 -0.72
C SER A 177 -13.52 -6.42 -1.09
N THR A 178 -12.93 -5.49 -1.81
CA THR A 178 -13.69 -4.33 -2.28
C THR A 178 -14.86 -4.73 -3.18
N THR A 179 -14.67 -5.74 -4.04
CA THR A 179 -15.73 -6.31 -4.88
C THR A 179 -16.88 -6.83 -4.03
N ASP A 180 -16.58 -7.55 -2.95
CA ASP A 180 -17.58 -8.09 -2.03
C ASP A 180 -18.34 -6.97 -1.29
N ILE A 181 -17.65 -5.91 -0.85
CA ILE A 181 -18.31 -4.73 -0.25
C ILE A 181 -19.27 -4.08 -1.24
N ILE A 182 -18.83 -3.83 -2.48
CA ILE A 182 -19.67 -3.21 -3.51
C ILE A 182 -20.91 -4.06 -3.77
N ARG A 183 -20.73 -5.38 -3.95
CA ARG A 183 -21.85 -6.29 -4.20
C ARG A 183 -22.85 -6.32 -3.04
N ARG A 184 -22.39 -6.34 -1.78
CA ARG A 184 -23.26 -6.27 -0.60
C ARG A 184 -24.07 -4.98 -0.58
N THR A 185 -23.43 -3.84 -0.87
CA THR A 185 -24.10 -2.52 -0.90
C THR A 185 -25.13 -2.44 -2.01
N VAL A 186 -24.75 -2.81 -3.23
CA VAL A 186 -25.63 -2.74 -4.41
C VAL A 186 -26.82 -3.69 -4.25
N ARG A 187 -26.60 -4.92 -3.78
CA ARG A 187 -27.68 -5.88 -3.54
C ARG A 187 -28.71 -5.35 -2.55
N ARG A 188 -28.26 -4.78 -1.42
CA ARG A 188 -29.14 -4.21 -0.39
C ARG A 188 -29.96 -3.03 -0.91
N ALA A 189 -29.38 -2.22 -1.79
CA ALA A 189 -30.09 -1.13 -2.46
C ALA A 189 -31.15 -1.67 -3.43
N ALA A 190 -30.81 -2.67 -4.25
CA ALA A 190 -31.71 -3.28 -5.22
C ALA A 190 -32.94 -3.92 -4.56
N GLU A 191 -32.74 -4.72 -3.51
CA GLU A 191 -33.82 -5.36 -2.73
C GLU A 191 -34.79 -4.33 -2.13
N LYS A 192 -34.26 -3.19 -1.67
CA LYS A 192 -35.10 -2.11 -1.13
C LYS A 192 -35.91 -1.40 -2.21
N ILE A 193 -35.31 -1.14 -3.37
CA ILE A 193 -36.00 -0.54 -4.51
C ILE A 193 -37.14 -1.45 -4.98
N GLU A 194 -36.91 -2.76 -5.06
CA GLU A 194 -37.95 -3.74 -5.39
C GLU A 194 -39.17 -3.63 -4.49
N THR A 195 -38.92 -3.62 -3.18
CA THR A 195 -39.96 -3.57 -2.16
C THR A 195 -40.82 -2.32 -2.29
N GLU A 196 -40.21 -1.16 -2.58
CA GLU A 196 -40.94 0.10 -2.74
C GLU A 196 -41.72 0.15 -4.07
N LEU A 197 -41.16 -0.39 -5.14
CA LEU A 197 -41.82 -0.43 -6.45
C LEU A 197 -43.04 -1.35 -6.45
N GLN A 198 -42.94 -2.52 -5.81
CA GLN A 198 -44.07 -3.42 -5.60
C GLN A 198 -45.22 -2.74 -4.84
N LYS A 199 -44.93 -1.95 -3.80
CA LYS A 199 -45.95 -1.18 -3.06
C LYS A 199 -46.60 -0.10 -3.93
N SER A 200 -45.83 0.52 -4.83
CA SER A 200 -46.30 1.59 -5.72
C SER A 200 -47.13 1.09 -6.91
N GLY A 201 -47.19 -0.24 -7.13
CA GLY A 201 -47.83 -0.83 -8.32
C GLY A 201 -47.06 -0.61 -9.62
N ASN A 202 -45.83 -0.08 -9.56
CA ASN A 202 -44.95 0.10 -10.71
C ASN A 202 -44.00 -1.10 -10.82
N ALA A 203 -44.18 -1.93 -11.85
CA ALA A 203 -43.45 -3.19 -12.03
C ALA A 203 -42.24 -3.09 -12.98
N ASP A 204 -41.88 -1.88 -13.45
CA ASP A 204 -40.91 -1.72 -14.54
C ASP A 204 -39.44 -2.02 -14.15
N PHE A 205 -39.12 -2.09 -12.85
CA PHE A 205 -37.78 -2.46 -12.39
C PHE A 205 -37.68 -3.96 -12.09
N CYS A 206 -36.95 -4.68 -12.94
CA CYS A 206 -36.62 -6.08 -12.72
C CYS A 206 -35.30 -6.20 -11.94
N VAL A 207 -35.39 -6.53 -10.66
CA VAL A 207 -34.21 -6.71 -9.78
C VAL A 207 -33.33 -7.85 -10.25
N GLU A 208 -33.93 -8.94 -10.74
CA GLU A 208 -33.17 -10.04 -11.34
C GLU A 208 -32.31 -9.55 -12.51
N ARG A 209 -32.86 -8.70 -13.39
CA ARG A 209 -32.10 -8.11 -14.50
C ARG A 209 -31.00 -7.18 -14.02
N PHE A 210 -31.25 -6.38 -12.99
CA PHE A 210 -30.24 -5.50 -12.39
C PHE A 210 -29.11 -6.28 -11.72
N LEU A 211 -29.44 -7.34 -10.97
CA LEU A 211 -28.46 -8.22 -10.34
C LEU A 211 -27.65 -8.99 -11.39
N GLN A 212 -28.25 -9.39 -12.51
CA GLN A 212 -27.53 -9.98 -13.63
C GLN A 212 -26.51 -8.98 -14.21
N LEU A 213 -26.90 -7.73 -14.44
CA LEU A 213 -25.96 -6.69 -14.89
C LEU A 213 -24.82 -6.46 -13.88
N LEU A 214 -25.13 -6.50 -12.59
CA LEU A 214 -24.10 -6.43 -11.54
C LEU A 214 -23.11 -7.59 -11.64
N ASP A 215 -23.59 -8.81 -11.90
CA ASP A 215 -22.73 -10.00 -12.06
C ASP A 215 -21.87 -9.92 -13.33
N ASP A 216 -22.41 -9.38 -14.42
CA ASP A 216 -21.71 -9.22 -15.69
C ASP A 216 -20.58 -8.15 -15.60
N HIS A 217 -20.83 -7.04 -14.89
CA HIS A 217 -19.88 -5.92 -14.79
C HIS A 217 -18.97 -5.96 -13.56
N ILE A 218 -19.42 -6.60 -12.47
CA ILE A 218 -18.70 -6.73 -11.20
C ILE A 218 -18.76 -8.20 -10.77
N PRO A 219 -18.02 -9.08 -11.46
CA PRO A 219 -18.09 -10.51 -11.20
C PRO A 219 -17.71 -10.81 -9.74
N ALA A 220 -18.38 -11.80 -9.17
CA ALA A 220 -18.04 -12.27 -7.83
C ALA A 220 -16.55 -12.63 -7.77
N PRO A 221 -15.86 -12.37 -6.64
CA PRO A 221 -14.49 -12.82 -6.49
C PRO A 221 -14.45 -14.33 -6.72
N ALA A 222 -13.55 -14.79 -7.59
CA ALA A 222 -13.42 -16.21 -7.90
C ALA A 222 -13.29 -17.03 -6.60
N PRO A 223 -13.97 -18.19 -6.47
CA PRO A 223 -13.82 -19.05 -5.30
C PRO A 223 -12.35 -19.42 -5.18
N LYS A 224 -11.75 -19.09 -4.05
CA LYS A 224 -10.34 -19.38 -3.76
C LYS A 224 -10.30 -20.66 -2.95
N GLY A 225 -9.80 -21.73 -3.58
CA GLY A 225 -9.57 -23.03 -2.95
C GLY A 225 -8.46 -22.99 -1.91
#